data_AF-A0A353LQ75-F1
#
_entry.id   AF-A0A353LQ75-F1
#
_cell.length_a   1.000
_cell.length_b   1.000
_cell.length_c   1.000
_cell.angle_alpha   90.00
_cell.angle_beta   90.00
_cell.angle_gamma   90.00
#
_symmetry.space_group_name_H-M   'P 1'
#
loop_
_entity.id
_entity.type
_entity.pdbx_description
1 polymer ?
#
loop_
_entity_poly.entity_id
_entity_poly.type
_entity_poly.pdbx_seq_one_letter_code
_entity_poly.pdbx_strand_id
1 'polypeptide(L)'
;MKDIDPEFAAHLSSGVTTICHCWKLTRRDGTSQGFTDHDRDLSFDGVSYAAVSGFTAGMIETSLGLNVDNLEAVGALSDLSISEADLASGLYDDAAIVIYRVNWQDTDQRVVMRAGNLGEVTRGAGEFRAELRGLAHRLNQPQGRLFQYGCDTDLGAPRCGVDLSDPDFVGAGSVATPTAPDIRRHFTALSLGGFANGWFSRGRLLWQSGSNAGLAMEVKLHTSSAGIVSLELWRDMPADIAAGDGFTVTAGCDKQFSTCSAKFANAVNFRGFHLMPGNDWVQSYPSQGEGNDGSSMR
;
A
#
# COMPACT_ATOMS: atom_id res chain seq x y z
N MET A 1 -14.58 -11.59 27.45
CA MET A 1 -13.95 -11.04 28.67
C MET A 1 -12.45 -11.04 28.43
N LYS A 2 -11.74 -9.99 28.81
CA LYS A 2 -10.29 -9.94 28.59
C LYS A 2 -9.60 -10.74 29.68
N ASP A 3 -8.56 -11.46 29.31
CA ASP A 3 -7.68 -12.09 30.26
C ASP A 3 -6.77 -11.01 30.84
N ILE A 4 -6.90 -10.75 32.14
CA ILE A 4 -6.15 -9.73 32.86
C ILE A 4 -5.41 -10.45 33.96
N ASP A 5 -4.10 -10.20 34.03
CA ASP A 5 -3.26 -10.74 35.10
C ASP A 5 -3.85 -10.43 36.48
N PRO A 6 -3.86 -11.39 37.44
CA PRO A 6 -4.47 -11.20 38.75
C PRO A 6 -3.93 -10.00 39.54
N GLU A 7 -2.63 -9.71 39.44
CA GLU A 7 -2.03 -8.55 40.13
C GLU A 7 -2.53 -7.25 39.51
N PHE A 8 -2.59 -7.19 38.17
CA PHE A 8 -3.13 -6.03 37.49
C PHE A 8 -4.64 -5.85 37.76
N ALA A 9 -5.41 -6.94 37.83
CA ALA A 9 -6.82 -6.89 38.19
C ALA A 9 -7.04 -6.38 39.63
N ALA A 10 -6.19 -6.77 40.57
CA ALA A 10 -6.20 -6.26 41.94
C ALA A 10 -5.87 -4.76 41.97
N HIS A 11 -4.86 -4.33 41.21
CA HIS A 11 -4.51 -2.91 41.07
C HIS A 11 -5.67 -2.07 40.54
N LEU A 12 -6.31 -2.52 39.46
CA LEU A 12 -7.48 -1.86 38.88
C LEU A 12 -8.66 -1.77 39.86
N SER A 13 -8.80 -2.75 40.76
CA SER A 13 -9.87 -2.82 41.76
C SER A 13 -9.59 -1.98 43.01
N SER A 14 -8.35 -1.53 43.22
CA SER A 14 -7.93 -0.79 44.42
C SER A 14 -8.55 0.60 44.56
N GLY A 15 -9.02 1.18 43.45
CA GLY A 15 -9.60 2.53 43.39
C GLY A 15 -8.57 3.66 43.27
N VAL A 16 -7.28 3.42 43.50
CA VAL A 16 -6.19 4.39 43.28
C VAL A 16 -5.25 3.82 42.23
N THR A 17 -5.48 4.18 40.98
CA THR A 17 -4.79 3.56 39.84
C THR A 17 -3.72 4.45 39.25
N THR A 18 -2.64 3.85 38.80
CA THR A 18 -1.51 4.48 38.11
C THR A 18 -1.48 4.04 36.64
N ILE A 19 -2.60 4.22 35.95
CA ILE A 19 -2.82 3.67 34.62
C ILE A 19 -2.76 4.74 33.53
N CYS A 20 -2.12 4.40 32.42
CA CYS A 20 -2.02 5.20 31.20
C CYS A 20 -2.36 4.33 29.99
N HIS A 21 -2.52 4.96 28.83
CA HIS A 21 -2.58 4.28 27.55
C HIS A 21 -1.22 4.29 26.86
N CYS A 22 -0.94 3.20 26.16
CA CYS A 22 0.20 3.13 25.26
C CYS A 22 -0.26 2.64 23.89
N TRP A 23 0.13 3.32 22.82
CA TRP A 23 -0.16 2.93 21.44
C TRP A 23 1.12 2.44 20.79
N LYS A 24 1.09 1.24 20.21
CA LYS A 24 2.16 0.73 19.37
C LYS A 24 1.69 0.74 17.92
N LEU A 25 2.35 1.51 17.08
CA LEU A 25 2.22 1.47 15.63
C LEU A 25 3.32 0.59 15.04
N THR A 26 2.98 -0.19 14.03
CA THR A 26 3.93 -1.02 13.28
C THR A 26 3.66 -0.88 11.80
N ARG A 27 4.59 -0.25 11.08
CA ARG A 27 4.53 -0.06 9.62
C ARG A 27 4.74 -1.40 8.90
N ARG A 28 4.40 -1.44 7.61
CA ARG A 28 4.61 -2.64 6.77
C ARG A 28 6.09 -3.01 6.60
N ASP A 29 6.99 -2.04 6.74
CA ASP A 29 8.45 -2.25 6.71
C ASP A 29 9.03 -2.82 8.02
N GLY A 30 8.19 -3.01 9.06
CA GLY A 30 8.59 -3.53 10.36
C GLY A 30 8.97 -2.47 11.40
N THR A 31 9.10 -1.20 10.99
CA THR A 31 9.38 -0.09 11.90
C THR A 31 8.25 0.04 12.92
N SER A 32 8.61 0.00 14.20
CA SER A 32 7.68 0.13 15.32
C SER A 32 7.88 1.46 16.04
N GLN A 33 6.78 2.11 16.40
CA GLN A 33 6.78 3.34 17.17
C GLN A 33 5.79 3.23 18.31
N GLY A 34 6.19 3.70 19.49
CA GLY A 34 5.37 3.74 20.69
C GLY A 34 5.00 5.16 21.09
N PHE A 35 3.77 5.34 21.54
CA PHE A 35 3.24 6.60 22.07
C PHE A 35 2.55 6.36 23.40
N THR A 36 2.58 7.32 24.32
CA THR A 36 1.89 7.23 25.62
C THR A 36 1.19 8.54 25.98
N ASP A 37 0.06 8.46 26.70
CA ASP A 37 -0.61 9.63 27.30
C ASP A 37 -0.07 9.96 28.70
N HIS A 38 0.94 9.21 29.16
CA HIS A 38 1.74 9.54 30.32
C HIS A 38 2.69 10.71 30.03
N ASP A 39 3.12 11.42 31.07
CA ASP A 39 4.03 12.56 30.98
C ASP A 39 5.51 12.16 30.90
N ARG A 40 5.81 10.86 30.97
CA ARG A 40 7.15 10.29 30.86
C ARG A 40 7.17 9.10 29.91
N ASP A 41 8.30 8.96 29.23
CA ASP A 41 8.56 7.81 28.35
C ASP A 41 8.46 6.50 29.14
N LEU A 42 7.81 5.51 28.54
CA LEU A 42 7.70 4.16 29.06
C LEU A 42 8.39 3.19 28.11
N SER A 43 8.81 2.03 28.58
CA SER A 43 9.38 1.00 27.72
C SER A 43 8.95 -0.39 28.13
N PHE A 44 8.61 -1.21 27.14
CA PHE A 44 8.32 -2.64 27.28
C PHE A 44 8.32 -3.31 25.90
N ASP A 45 8.50 -4.63 25.86
CA ASP A 45 8.51 -5.43 24.62
C ASP A 45 9.46 -4.90 23.53
N GLY A 46 10.60 -4.33 23.95
CA GLY A 46 11.62 -3.76 23.05
C GLY A 46 11.20 -2.47 22.34
N VAL A 47 10.10 -1.83 22.76
CA VAL A 47 9.60 -0.57 22.19
C VAL A 47 9.65 0.53 23.25
N SER A 48 10.16 1.71 22.86
CA SER A 48 10.01 2.93 23.64
C SER A 48 8.71 3.61 23.28
N TYR A 49 7.91 3.93 24.29
CA TYR A 49 6.66 4.66 24.18
C TYR A 49 6.91 6.10 24.60
N ALA A 50 7.07 6.97 23.62
CA ALA A 50 7.46 8.35 23.86
C ALA A 50 6.28 9.17 24.39
N ALA A 51 6.52 9.95 25.45
CA ALA A 51 5.60 10.94 26.02
C ALA A 51 5.58 12.20 25.15
N VAL A 52 5.39 12.02 23.85
CA VAL A 52 5.25 13.10 22.89
C VAL A 52 3.80 13.55 22.92
N SER A 53 3.59 14.85 23.14
CA SER A 53 2.27 15.48 23.06
C SER A 53 1.71 15.29 21.65
N GLY A 54 0.85 14.29 21.47
CA GLY A 54 0.32 14.02 20.14
C GLY A 54 -0.44 12.73 19.95
N PHE A 55 -0.82 11.99 20.99
CA PHE A 55 -1.85 10.97 20.89
C PHE A 55 -2.84 11.18 22.03
N THR A 56 -4.03 11.69 21.69
CA THR A 56 -5.15 11.75 22.62
C THR A 56 -6.21 10.81 22.08
N ALA A 57 -6.60 9.80 22.87
CA ALA A 57 -7.72 8.96 22.48
C ALA A 57 -8.99 9.80 22.36
N GLY A 58 -9.62 9.76 21.18
CA GLY A 58 -11.01 10.17 21.01
C GLY A 58 -11.97 9.17 21.66
N MET A 59 -13.27 9.38 21.44
CA MET A 59 -14.31 8.48 21.93
C MET A 59 -14.17 7.09 21.31
N ILE A 60 -14.17 6.05 22.16
CA ILE A 60 -14.14 4.65 21.74
C ILE A 60 -15.57 4.11 21.71
N GLU A 61 -16.12 3.93 20.53
CA GLU A 61 -17.38 3.19 20.35
C GLU A 61 -17.09 1.70 20.10
N THR A 62 -17.99 0.83 20.56
CA THR A 62 -17.89 -0.61 20.35
C THR A 62 -19.27 -1.13 20.01
N SER A 63 -19.37 -1.85 18.89
CA SER A 63 -20.63 -2.48 18.49
C SER A 63 -20.50 -4.00 18.55
N LEU A 64 -21.57 -4.69 18.90
CA LEU A 64 -21.61 -6.15 18.82
C LEU A 64 -21.96 -6.53 17.37
N GLY A 65 -21.02 -7.14 16.64
CA GLY A 65 -21.24 -7.62 15.27
C GLY A 65 -19.96 -7.69 14.44
N LEU A 66 -20.11 -7.97 13.14
CA LEU A 66 -19.05 -7.88 12.14
C LEU A 66 -18.97 -6.49 11.48
N ASN A 67 -19.74 -5.53 11.98
CA ASN A 67 -19.54 -4.14 11.60
C ASN A 67 -18.14 -3.71 12.03
N VAL A 68 -17.51 -2.89 11.20
CA VAL A 68 -16.19 -2.36 11.53
C VAL A 68 -16.38 -1.50 12.78
N ASP A 69 -15.76 -1.90 13.90
CA ASP A 69 -15.59 -1.00 15.02
C ASP A 69 -14.75 0.16 14.52
N ASN A 70 -15.37 1.32 14.39
CA ASN A 70 -14.69 2.55 14.01
C ASN A 70 -14.25 3.27 15.28
N LEU A 71 -12.96 3.51 15.37
CA LEU A 71 -12.37 4.37 16.39
C LEU A 71 -11.65 5.51 15.69
N GLU A 72 -11.80 6.74 16.18
CA GLU A 72 -11.02 7.88 15.70
C GLU A 72 -9.90 8.15 16.71
N ALA A 73 -8.64 8.05 16.25
CA ALA A 73 -7.50 8.53 17.01
C ALA A 73 -7.10 9.91 16.48
N VAL A 74 -7.06 10.89 17.37
CA VAL A 74 -6.55 12.23 17.05
C VAL A 74 -5.13 12.33 17.56
N GLY A 75 -4.22 12.70 16.67
CA GLY A 75 -2.83 12.90 17.03
C GLY A 75 -2.25 14.21 16.51
N ALA A 76 -1.25 14.73 17.21
CA ALA A 76 -0.47 15.88 16.75
C ALA A 76 0.73 15.36 15.95
N LEU A 77 1.02 16.01 14.82
CA LEU A 77 2.23 15.72 14.05
C LEU A 77 3.43 16.31 14.80
N SER A 78 4.44 15.48 15.08
CA SER A 78 5.74 15.98 15.50
C SER A 78 6.82 15.40 14.61
N ASP A 79 7.78 16.26 14.24
CA ASP A 79 8.90 15.94 13.35
C ASP A 79 9.78 14.79 13.88
N LEU A 80 9.67 14.49 15.18
CA LEU A 80 10.41 13.43 15.87
C LEU A 80 9.73 12.06 15.87
N SER A 81 8.45 11.96 15.50
CA SER A 81 7.70 10.69 15.60
C SER A 81 7.02 10.29 14.30
N ILE A 82 6.09 11.10 13.80
CA ILE A 82 5.36 10.87 12.56
C ILE A 82 5.53 12.10 11.67
N SER A 83 6.50 12.03 10.75
CA SER A 83 6.74 13.12 9.81
C SER A 83 5.62 13.21 8.76
N GLU A 84 5.35 14.42 8.28
CA GLU A 84 4.39 14.65 7.20
C GLU A 84 4.82 13.95 5.90
N ALA A 85 6.12 13.90 5.64
CA ALA A 85 6.69 13.23 4.48
C ALA A 85 6.44 11.71 4.50
N ASP A 86 6.56 11.07 5.67
CA ASP A 86 6.30 9.63 5.81
C ASP A 86 4.81 9.31 5.64
N LEU A 87 3.92 10.18 6.14
CA LEU A 87 2.48 10.06 5.89
C LEU A 87 2.13 10.30 4.42
N ALA A 88 2.76 11.28 3.75
CA ALA A 88 2.53 11.57 2.34
C ALA A 88 3.04 10.49 1.40
N SER A 89 4.07 9.75 1.81
CA SER A 89 4.59 8.60 1.07
C SER A 89 3.82 7.30 1.32
N GLY A 90 2.78 7.32 2.18
CA GLY A 90 1.93 6.16 2.45
C GLY A 90 2.59 5.09 3.32
N LEU A 91 3.67 5.39 4.04
CA LEU A 91 4.38 4.41 4.88
C LEU A 91 3.54 3.88 6.04
N TYR A 92 2.50 4.61 6.43
CA TYR A 92 1.56 4.24 7.48
C TYR A 92 0.27 3.63 6.96
N ASP A 93 0.11 3.47 5.64
CA ASP A 93 -1.08 2.86 5.05
C ASP A 93 -1.24 1.44 5.59
N ASP A 94 -2.40 1.17 6.23
CA ASP A 94 -2.72 -0.12 6.85
C ASP A 94 -1.71 -0.57 7.92
N ALA A 95 -0.96 0.37 8.51
CA ALA A 95 -0.06 0.07 9.62
C ALA A 95 -0.84 -0.53 10.80
N ALA A 96 -0.27 -1.57 11.41
CA ALA A 96 -0.90 -2.24 12.54
C ALA A 96 -0.83 -1.33 13.77
N ILE A 97 -1.90 -1.30 14.55
CA ILE A 97 -1.96 -0.58 15.81
C ILE A 97 -2.40 -1.51 16.94
N VAL A 98 -1.74 -1.39 18.09
CA VAL A 98 -2.15 -2.03 19.33
C VAL A 98 -2.24 -0.98 20.42
N ILE A 99 -3.40 -0.89 21.05
CA ILE A 99 -3.65 0.01 22.19
C ILE A 99 -3.56 -0.83 23.44
N TYR A 100 -2.75 -0.40 24.40
CA TYR A 100 -2.58 -1.02 25.71
C TYR A 100 -3.16 -0.11 26.80
N ARG A 101 -3.64 -0.73 27.87
CA ARG A 101 -3.77 -0.08 29.18
C ARG A 101 -2.60 -0.58 30.02
N VAL A 102 -1.80 0.32 30.55
CA VAL A 102 -0.52 0.01 31.21
C VAL A 102 -0.50 0.67 32.58
N ASN A 103 0.03 -0.01 33.59
CA ASN A 103 0.43 0.65 34.83
C ASN A 103 1.78 1.34 34.60
N TRP A 104 1.85 2.67 34.69
CA TRP A 104 3.10 3.40 34.43
C TRP A 104 4.15 3.21 35.54
N GLN A 105 3.77 2.71 36.73
CA GLN A 105 4.73 2.32 37.77
C GLN A 105 5.34 0.95 37.54
N ASP A 106 4.63 0.07 36.83
CA ASP A 106 5.05 -1.30 36.53
C ASP A 106 4.50 -1.72 35.16
N THR A 107 5.32 -1.61 34.12
CA THR A 107 4.89 -1.83 32.73
C THR A 107 4.61 -3.30 32.41
N ASP A 108 4.97 -4.23 33.31
CA ASP A 108 4.57 -5.64 33.20
C ASP A 108 3.08 -5.84 33.48
N GLN A 109 2.48 -4.93 34.26
CA GLN A 109 1.04 -4.87 34.46
C GLN A 109 0.37 -4.11 33.31
N ARG A 110 0.07 -4.84 32.22
CA ARG A 110 -0.60 -4.29 31.03
C ARG A 110 -1.61 -5.26 30.42
N VAL A 111 -2.57 -4.70 29.69
CA VAL A 111 -3.52 -5.49 28.89
C VAL A 111 -3.75 -4.83 27.53
N VAL A 112 -3.87 -5.65 26.48
CA VAL A 112 -4.28 -5.17 25.16
C VAL A 112 -5.72 -4.70 25.21
N MET A 113 -5.92 -3.40 24.96
CA MET A 113 -7.21 -2.76 24.84
C MET A 113 -7.85 -2.99 23.48
N ARG A 114 -7.10 -2.79 22.40
CA ARG A 114 -7.56 -3.02 21.04
C ARG A 114 -6.38 -3.35 20.14
N ALA A 115 -6.68 -4.05 19.05
CA ALA A 115 -5.76 -4.23 17.94
C ALA A 115 -6.52 -4.00 16.63
N GLY A 116 -5.84 -3.44 15.64
CA GLY A 116 -6.44 -3.09 14.35
C GLY A 116 -5.40 -2.54 13.39
N ASN A 117 -5.88 -1.79 12.42
CA ASN A 117 -5.04 -1.12 11.42
C ASN A 117 -5.43 0.35 11.30
N LEU A 118 -4.46 1.21 10.97
CA LEU A 118 -4.74 2.58 10.55
C LEU A 118 -5.50 2.54 9.21
N GLY A 119 -6.64 3.23 9.21
CA GLY A 119 -7.50 3.47 8.05
C GLY A 119 -7.21 4.83 7.41
N GLU A 120 -8.25 5.59 7.12
CA GLU A 120 -8.09 6.92 6.54
C GLU A 120 -7.38 7.87 7.50
N VAL A 121 -6.40 8.62 6.98
CA VAL A 121 -5.70 9.68 7.71
C VAL A 121 -6.07 11.03 7.09
N THR A 122 -6.80 11.84 7.84
CA THR A 122 -7.10 13.23 7.46
C THR A 122 -6.14 14.19 8.16
N ARG A 123 -5.81 15.29 7.49
CA ARG A 123 -4.82 16.27 7.94
C ARG A 123 -5.49 17.61 8.23
N GLY A 124 -5.18 18.17 9.39
CA GLY A 124 -5.52 19.54 9.79
C GLY A 124 -4.26 20.40 9.93
N ALA A 125 -4.43 21.62 10.46
CA ALA A 125 -3.32 22.53 10.72
C ALA A 125 -2.51 22.06 11.96
N GLY A 126 -1.53 21.18 11.75
CA GLY A 126 -0.65 20.65 12.81
C GLY A 126 -1.18 19.41 13.54
N GLU A 127 -2.37 18.94 13.19
CA GLU A 127 -2.96 17.69 13.68
C GLU A 127 -3.26 16.73 12.54
N PHE A 128 -3.25 15.44 12.84
CA PHE A 128 -3.83 14.41 11.98
C PHE A 128 -4.92 13.66 12.75
N ARG A 129 -5.87 13.14 11.99
CA ARG A 129 -6.91 12.24 12.51
C ARG A 129 -6.79 10.96 11.73
N ALA A 130 -6.58 9.87 12.44
CA ALA A 130 -6.52 8.56 11.83
C ALA A 130 -7.71 7.72 12.29
N GLU A 131 -8.44 7.20 11.31
CA GLU A 131 -9.40 6.14 11.55
C GLU A 131 -8.64 4.88 11.98
N LEU A 132 -9.16 4.19 12.99
CA LEU A 132 -8.69 2.91 13.46
C LEU A 132 -9.75 1.88 13.12
N ARG A 133 -9.39 0.99 12.19
CA ARG A 133 -10.26 -0.08 11.74
C ARG A 133 -10.01 -1.32 12.57
N GLY A 134 -11.08 -1.85 13.19
CA GLY A 134 -11.02 -3.13 13.88
C GLY A 134 -10.63 -4.29 12.96
N LEU A 135 -10.16 -5.40 13.55
CA LEU A 135 -9.71 -6.60 12.82
C LEU A 135 -10.77 -7.16 11.85
N ALA A 136 -12.07 -6.98 12.14
CA ALA A 136 -13.17 -7.42 11.30
C ALA A 136 -13.22 -6.74 9.92
N HIS A 137 -12.59 -5.57 9.74
CA HIS A 137 -12.52 -4.89 8.44
C HIS A 137 -11.94 -5.80 7.34
N ARG A 138 -11.00 -6.70 7.67
CA ARG A 138 -10.45 -7.66 6.70
C ARG A 138 -11.48 -8.68 6.20
N LEU A 139 -12.47 -9.02 7.02
CA LEU A 139 -13.53 -9.98 6.68
C LEU A 139 -14.61 -9.36 5.78
N ASN A 140 -14.80 -8.04 5.85
CA ASN A 140 -15.76 -7.31 5.01
C ASN A 140 -15.21 -6.92 3.63
N GLN A 141 -13.97 -7.28 3.31
CA GLN A 141 -13.41 -7.02 1.99
C GLN A 141 -13.95 -8.04 0.99
N PRO A 142 -14.44 -7.62 -0.19
CA PRO A 142 -14.78 -8.54 -1.26
C PRO A 142 -13.56 -9.39 -1.63
N GLN A 143 -13.67 -10.70 -1.45
CA GLN A 143 -12.65 -11.67 -1.83
C GLN A 143 -13.14 -12.51 -3.00
N GLY A 144 -12.22 -12.90 -3.87
CA GLY A 144 -12.51 -13.79 -4.99
C GLY A 144 -12.08 -13.21 -6.33
N ARG A 145 -12.53 -13.88 -7.39
CA ARG A 145 -12.15 -13.55 -8.77
C ARG A 145 -13.39 -13.21 -9.56
N LEU A 146 -13.23 -12.26 -10.47
CA LEU A 146 -14.24 -11.94 -11.47
C LEU A 146 -13.90 -12.67 -12.77
N PHE A 147 -14.93 -13.19 -13.42
CA PHE A 147 -14.86 -13.64 -14.80
C PHE A 147 -14.75 -12.40 -15.69
N GLN A 148 -13.52 -12.12 -16.15
CA GLN A 148 -13.23 -10.95 -16.95
C GLN A 148 -12.29 -11.28 -18.11
N TYR A 149 -12.30 -10.45 -19.14
CA TYR A 149 -11.46 -10.59 -20.32
C TYR A 149 -9.96 -10.54 -20.00
N GLY A 150 -9.57 -9.53 -19.22
CA GLY A 150 -8.19 -9.28 -18.85
C GLY A 150 -7.65 -10.24 -17.79
N CYS A 151 -6.33 -10.37 -17.74
CA CYS A 151 -5.64 -11.08 -16.69
C CYS A 151 -5.88 -10.42 -15.32
N ASP A 152 -6.19 -11.21 -14.30
CA ASP A 152 -6.49 -10.74 -12.94
C ASP A 152 -5.30 -10.83 -11.97
N THR A 153 -4.11 -11.20 -12.47
CA THR A 153 -2.90 -11.33 -11.65
C THR A 153 -1.92 -10.21 -11.95
N ASP A 154 -1.17 -9.81 -10.93
CA ASP A 154 -0.02 -8.95 -11.11
C ASP A 154 1.13 -9.68 -11.78
N LEU A 155 1.89 -8.92 -12.58
CA LEU A 155 3.05 -9.45 -13.29
C LEU A 155 4.11 -9.85 -12.26
N GLY A 156 4.66 -11.05 -12.40
CA GLY A 156 5.61 -11.61 -11.44
C GLY A 156 5.00 -12.15 -10.15
N ALA A 157 3.69 -11.99 -9.91
CA ALA A 157 3.04 -12.67 -8.81
C ALA A 157 3.11 -14.20 -9.00
N PRO A 158 3.02 -15.03 -7.94
CA PRO A 158 3.12 -16.49 -8.07
C PRO A 158 2.14 -17.12 -9.07
N ARG A 159 0.95 -16.53 -9.24
CA ARG A 159 -0.05 -16.98 -10.23
C ARG A 159 0.34 -16.64 -11.68
N CYS A 160 1.15 -15.61 -11.88
CA CYS A 160 1.72 -15.20 -13.16
C CYS A 160 3.00 -16.00 -13.45
N GLY A 161 3.97 -16.00 -12.53
CA GLY A 161 5.21 -16.77 -12.64
C GLY A 161 6.26 -16.20 -13.61
N VAL A 162 6.05 -15.02 -14.21
CA VAL A 162 7.09 -14.32 -15.00
C VAL A 162 8.21 -13.88 -14.06
N ASP A 163 9.45 -14.23 -14.40
CA ASP A 163 10.61 -13.76 -13.67
C ASP A 163 10.94 -12.31 -14.05
N LEU A 164 10.73 -11.37 -13.14
CA LEU A 164 11.05 -9.95 -13.34
C LEU A 164 12.51 -9.59 -13.04
N SER A 165 13.34 -10.58 -12.71
CA SER A 165 14.79 -10.40 -12.64
C SER A 165 15.49 -10.63 -13.99
N ASP A 166 14.76 -11.15 -14.98
CA ASP A 166 15.24 -11.29 -16.35
C ASP A 166 15.59 -9.89 -16.93
N PRO A 167 16.83 -9.68 -17.44
CA PRO A 167 17.25 -8.43 -18.09
C PRO A 167 16.33 -7.95 -19.22
N ASP A 168 15.58 -8.84 -19.88
CA ASP A 168 14.61 -8.45 -20.91
C ASP A 168 13.40 -7.72 -20.29
N PHE A 169 13.09 -7.97 -19.01
CA PHE A 169 11.96 -7.40 -18.30
C PHE A 169 12.34 -6.35 -17.26
N VAL A 170 13.62 -6.07 -17.06
CA VAL A 170 14.08 -5.04 -16.13
C VAL A 170 15.07 -4.07 -16.78
N GLY A 171 14.82 -2.78 -16.60
CA GLY A 171 15.73 -1.71 -16.95
C GLY A 171 16.24 -1.00 -15.71
N ALA A 172 17.45 -0.47 -15.78
CA ALA A 172 17.99 0.45 -14.78
C ALA A 172 18.42 1.73 -15.46
N GLY A 173 18.17 2.87 -14.82
CA GLY A 173 18.47 4.17 -15.39
C GLY A 173 18.58 5.25 -14.33
N SER A 174 18.89 6.45 -14.78
CA SER A 174 18.86 7.65 -13.95
C SER A 174 18.14 8.78 -14.65
N VAL A 175 17.65 9.72 -13.86
CA VAL A 175 16.97 10.91 -14.37
C VAL A 175 17.98 11.80 -15.10
N ALA A 176 17.72 12.11 -16.36
CA ALA A 176 18.51 13.05 -17.16
C ALA A 176 18.05 14.49 -16.91
N THR A 177 16.76 14.76 -17.11
CA THR A 177 16.19 16.10 -16.95
C THR A 177 14.77 15.99 -16.36
N PRO A 178 14.52 16.57 -15.18
CA PRO A 178 13.15 16.72 -14.69
C PRO A 178 12.40 17.77 -15.53
N THR A 179 11.11 17.57 -15.72
CA THR A 179 10.33 18.36 -16.70
C THR A 179 9.99 19.77 -16.20
N ALA A 180 9.75 19.91 -14.89
CA ALA A 180 9.55 21.17 -14.17
C ALA A 180 9.54 20.90 -12.65
N PRO A 181 9.83 21.89 -11.77
CA PRO A 181 9.79 21.72 -10.31
C PRO A 181 8.45 21.20 -9.77
N ASP A 182 7.33 21.59 -10.41
CA ASP A 182 5.99 21.23 -9.95
C ASP A 182 5.44 19.93 -10.56
N ILE A 183 6.20 19.26 -11.45
CA ILE A 183 5.77 18.03 -12.12
C ILE A 183 6.64 16.86 -11.64
N ARG A 184 6.25 16.26 -10.51
CA ARG A 184 6.94 15.12 -9.89
C ARG A 184 6.53 13.75 -10.45
N ARG A 185 6.07 13.72 -11.70
CA ARG A 185 5.68 12.48 -12.38
C ARG A 185 6.27 12.33 -13.77
N HIS A 186 6.94 13.34 -14.32
CA HIS A 186 7.46 13.27 -15.68
C HIS A 186 8.93 13.67 -15.73
N PHE A 187 9.75 12.85 -16.38
CA PHE A 187 11.17 13.10 -16.53
C PHE A 187 11.75 12.36 -17.73
N THR A 188 12.88 12.85 -18.25
CA THR A 188 13.67 12.12 -19.22
C THR A 188 14.68 11.21 -18.53
N ALA A 189 14.93 10.04 -19.12
CA ALA A 189 15.76 9.00 -18.54
C ALA A 189 17.01 8.73 -19.38
N LEU A 190 18.09 8.35 -18.70
CA LEU A 190 19.28 7.75 -19.30
C LEU A 190 19.17 6.22 -19.26
N SER A 191 19.92 5.56 -20.15
CA SER A 191 20.15 4.11 -20.14
C SER A 191 18.92 3.20 -20.39
N LEU A 192 17.86 3.71 -21.01
CA LEU A 192 16.68 2.93 -21.43
C LEU A 192 16.49 2.85 -22.96
N GLY A 193 17.42 3.40 -23.75
CA GLY A 193 17.29 3.51 -25.21
C GLY A 193 17.24 2.17 -25.97
N GLY A 194 17.61 1.05 -25.34
CA GLY A 194 17.54 -0.29 -25.92
C GLY A 194 16.14 -0.91 -25.92
N PHE A 195 15.18 -0.31 -25.22
CA PHE A 195 13.83 -0.86 -25.09
C PHE A 195 12.85 -0.21 -26.07
N ALA A 196 11.92 -1.01 -26.58
CA ALA A 196 10.87 -0.53 -27.46
C ALA A 196 9.93 0.48 -26.77
N ASN A 197 9.29 1.34 -27.57
CA ASN A 197 8.25 2.24 -27.07
C ASN A 197 7.15 1.47 -26.33
N GLY A 198 6.74 1.97 -25.18
CA GLY A 198 5.74 1.33 -24.34
C GLY A 198 6.21 0.08 -23.57
N TRP A 199 7.47 -0.35 -23.70
CA TRP A 199 7.95 -1.55 -23.00
C TRP A 199 7.73 -1.52 -21.48
N PHE A 200 7.91 -0.35 -20.87
CA PHE A 200 7.70 -0.13 -19.44
C PHE A 200 6.34 0.51 -19.11
N SER A 201 5.49 0.83 -20.08
CA SER A 201 4.15 1.38 -19.80
C SER A 201 3.28 0.36 -19.08
N ARG A 202 2.66 0.76 -17.96
CA ARG A 202 1.99 -0.10 -16.95
C ARG A 202 2.95 -1.02 -16.20
N GLY A 203 4.23 -0.66 -16.18
CA GLY A 203 5.26 -1.30 -15.40
C GLY A 203 5.42 -0.63 -14.04
N ARG A 204 6.34 -1.15 -13.23
CA ARG A 204 6.64 -0.60 -11.91
C ARG A 204 8.05 -0.04 -11.89
N LEU A 205 8.16 1.25 -11.56
CA LEU A 205 9.42 1.92 -11.27
C LEU A 205 9.67 1.93 -9.77
N LEU A 206 10.90 1.61 -9.36
CA LEU A 206 11.40 1.68 -7.99
C LEU A 206 12.60 2.61 -7.93
N TRP A 207 12.51 3.66 -7.14
CA TRP A 207 13.59 4.60 -6.90
C TRP A 207 14.68 3.97 -6.03
N GLN A 208 15.93 4.07 -6.47
CA GLN A 208 17.10 3.54 -5.77
C GLN A 208 17.88 4.61 -5.00
N SER A 209 17.75 5.88 -5.41
CA SER A 209 18.41 7.01 -4.75
C SER A 209 17.53 8.27 -4.81
N GLY A 210 18.04 9.38 -4.28
CA GLY A 210 17.33 10.64 -4.19
C GLY A 210 16.32 10.69 -3.04
N SER A 211 15.54 11.77 -2.99
CA SER A 211 14.53 11.98 -1.94
C SER A 211 13.36 11.00 -1.99
N ASN A 212 13.22 10.26 -3.10
CA ASN A 212 12.21 9.24 -3.30
C ASN A 212 12.74 7.80 -3.09
N ALA A 213 13.98 7.62 -2.64
CA ALA A 213 14.60 6.30 -2.51
C ALA A 213 13.71 5.31 -1.73
N GLY A 214 13.54 4.11 -2.28
CA GLY A 214 12.68 3.05 -1.72
C GLY A 214 11.20 3.15 -2.13
N LEU A 215 10.75 4.28 -2.67
CA LEU A 215 9.38 4.43 -3.17
C LEU A 215 9.22 3.84 -4.56
N ALA A 216 8.02 3.32 -4.83
CA ALA A 216 7.66 2.76 -6.13
C ALA A 216 6.41 3.40 -6.70
N MET A 217 6.33 3.48 -8.03
CA MET A 217 5.19 4.05 -8.75
C MET A 217 4.95 3.30 -10.06
N GLU A 218 3.69 3.24 -10.48
CA GLU A 218 3.34 2.73 -11.79
C GLU A 218 3.77 3.73 -12.88
N VAL A 219 4.39 3.20 -13.94
CA VAL A 219 4.71 3.97 -15.14
C VAL A 219 3.45 4.04 -15.99
N LYS A 220 2.90 5.25 -16.17
CA LYS A 220 1.78 5.50 -17.08
C LYS A 220 2.21 5.37 -18.54
N LEU A 221 3.35 5.96 -18.88
CA LEU A 221 3.83 6.02 -20.26
C LEU A 221 5.36 5.95 -20.33
N HIS A 222 5.86 5.12 -21.24
CA HIS A 222 7.25 5.04 -21.65
C HIS A 222 7.37 5.31 -23.15
N THR A 223 8.13 6.34 -23.51
CA THR A 223 8.38 6.69 -24.91
C THR A 223 9.84 6.99 -25.15
N SER A 224 10.33 6.62 -26.33
CA SER A 224 11.64 6.93 -26.89
C SER A 224 11.42 7.60 -28.24
N SER A 225 11.89 8.84 -28.37
CA SER A 225 11.80 9.63 -29.61
C SER A 225 13.09 10.40 -29.80
N ALA A 226 13.68 10.32 -30.99
CA ALA A 226 14.96 10.95 -31.32
C ALA A 226 16.09 10.66 -30.30
N GLY A 227 16.10 9.46 -29.70
CA GLY A 227 17.07 9.06 -28.69
C GLY A 227 16.80 9.57 -27.27
N ILE A 228 15.73 10.35 -27.06
CA ILE A 228 15.31 10.83 -25.76
C ILE A 228 14.25 9.87 -25.21
N VAL A 229 14.55 9.23 -24.08
CA VAL A 229 13.59 8.41 -23.35
C VAL A 229 12.86 9.28 -22.34
N SER A 230 11.53 9.19 -22.31
CA SER A 230 10.64 9.89 -21.38
C SER A 230 9.78 8.90 -20.63
N LEU A 231 9.62 9.14 -19.33
CA LEU A 231 8.73 8.38 -18.45
C LEU A 231 7.71 9.34 -17.82
N GLU A 232 6.44 8.95 -17.90
CA GLU A 232 5.35 9.54 -17.13
C GLU A 232 4.89 8.52 -16.09
N LEU A 233 4.83 8.91 -14.82
CA LEU A 233 4.30 8.13 -13.72
C LEU A 233 2.80 8.39 -13.54
N TRP A 234 2.09 7.43 -12.96
CA TRP A 234 0.64 7.52 -12.81
C TRP A 234 0.19 8.64 -11.86
N ARG A 235 1.01 8.94 -10.86
CA ARG A 235 0.80 10.02 -9.88
C ARG A 235 2.10 10.75 -9.62
N ASP A 236 1.99 11.95 -9.06
CA ASP A 236 3.14 12.69 -8.57
C ASP A 236 3.81 11.93 -7.41
N MET A 237 5.14 11.91 -7.43
CA MET A 237 5.93 11.41 -6.31
C MET A 237 5.79 12.34 -5.09
N PRO A 238 5.94 11.82 -3.87
CA PRO A 238 5.86 12.65 -2.65
C PRO A 238 6.94 13.73 -2.59
N ALA A 239 8.17 13.44 -3.06
CA ALA A 239 9.28 14.38 -3.09
C ALA A 239 9.72 14.68 -4.53
N ASP A 240 10.45 15.79 -4.71
CA ASP A 240 10.94 16.21 -6.03
C ASP A 240 11.85 15.16 -6.66
N ILE A 241 11.79 15.08 -8.00
CA ILE A 241 12.64 14.22 -8.81
C ILE A 241 13.83 15.06 -9.28
N ALA A 242 15.05 14.69 -8.87
CA ALA A 242 16.27 15.40 -9.22
C ALA A 242 17.03 14.68 -10.35
N ALA A 243 17.80 15.46 -11.12
CA ALA A 243 18.73 14.90 -12.10
C ALA A 243 19.78 14.01 -11.39
N GLY A 244 20.02 12.82 -11.93
CA GLY A 244 20.91 11.83 -11.34
C GLY A 244 20.24 10.83 -10.40
N ASP A 245 18.97 11.04 -10.00
CA ASP A 245 18.22 10.06 -9.21
C ASP A 245 18.13 8.74 -9.97
N GLY A 246 18.57 7.66 -9.32
CA GLY A 246 18.64 6.32 -9.88
C GLY A 246 17.34 5.56 -9.66
N PHE A 247 16.97 4.71 -10.61
CA PHE A 247 15.79 3.87 -10.52
C PHE A 247 15.96 2.55 -11.27
N THR A 248 15.13 1.59 -10.90
CA THR A 248 14.87 0.36 -11.67
C THR A 248 13.44 0.38 -12.16
N VAL A 249 13.18 -0.16 -13.34
CA VAL A 249 11.86 -0.22 -13.94
C VAL A 249 11.61 -1.61 -14.51
N THR A 250 10.46 -2.17 -14.20
CA THR A 250 10.03 -3.48 -14.70
C THR A 250 9.07 -3.33 -15.87
N ALA A 251 9.09 -4.30 -16.77
CA ALA A 251 8.24 -4.34 -17.95
C ALA A 251 6.76 -4.23 -17.58
N GLY A 252 5.99 -3.50 -18.38
CA GLY A 252 4.57 -3.35 -18.14
C GLY A 252 3.71 -4.46 -18.74
N CYS A 253 2.56 -4.70 -18.11
CA CYS A 253 1.57 -5.68 -18.55
C CYS A 253 0.20 -5.02 -18.66
N ASP A 254 -0.35 -4.99 -19.88
CA ASP A 254 -1.69 -4.47 -20.18
C ASP A 254 -2.82 -5.46 -19.83
N LYS A 255 -2.45 -6.61 -19.24
CA LYS A 255 -3.34 -7.72 -18.87
C LYS A 255 -4.03 -8.39 -20.07
N GLN A 256 -3.58 -8.17 -21.31
CA GLN A 256 -4.13 -8.82 -22.50
C GLN A 256 -3.44 -10.15 -22.79
N PHE A 257 -4.18 -11.11 -23.38
CA PHE A 257 -3.64 -12.41 -23.76
C PHE A 257 -2.55 -12.30 -24.84
N SER A 258 -2.75 -11.43 -25.83
CA SER A 258 -1.78 -11.15 -26.90
C SER A 258 -0.43 -10.74 -26.33
N THR A 259 -0.41 -9.76 -25.42
CA THR A 259 0.80 -9.29 -24.74
C THR A 259 1.39 -10.39 -23.84
N CYS A 260 0.55 -11.10 -23.10
CA CYS A 260 1.00 -12.22 -22.25
C CYS A 260 1.73 -13.30 -23.05
N SER A 261 1.23 -13.63 -24.24
CA SER A 261 1.84 -14.62 -25.14
C SER A 261 3.06 -14.06 -25.86
N ALA A 262 2.98 -12.87 -26.44
CA ALA A 262 4.02 -12.34 -27.32
C ALA A 262 5.21 -11.77 -26.55
N LYS A 263 4.95 -10.98 -25.50
CA LYS A 263 6.00 -10.29 -24.73
C LYS A 263 6.63 -11.18 -23.67
N PHE A 264 5.82 -12.01 -23.01
CA PHE A 264 6.25 -12.78 -21.83
C PHE A 264 6.30 -14.29 -22.08
N ALA A 265 5.90 -14.78 -23.27
CA ALA A 265 5.79 -16.21 -23.58
C ALA A 265 4.98 -17.02 -22.53
N ASN A 266 4.01 -16.38 -21.86
CA ASN A 266 3.40 -16.91 -20.64
C ASN A 266 1.90 -17.20 -20.77
N ALA A 267 1.45 -17.59 -21.97
CA ALA A 267 0.05 -17.88 -22.25
C ALA A 267 -0.56 -18.93 -21.30
N VAL A 268 0.23 -19.94 -20.88
CA VAL A 268 -0.20 -21.02 -19.98
C VAL A 268 -0.64 -20.51 -18.60
N ASN A 269 -0.02 -19.44 -18.11
CA ASN A 269 -0.37 -18.84 -16.82
C ASN A 269 -1.29 -17.62 -16.95
N PHE A 270 -1.87 -17.37 -18.13
CA PHE A 270 -2.86 -16.33 -18.29
C PHE A 270 -4.08 -16.64 -17.41
N ARG A 271 -4.48 -15.66 -16.58
CA ARG A 271 -5.56 -15.82 -15.60
C ARG A 271 -6.86 -15.12 -15.97
N GLY A 272 -6.92 -14.50 -17.15
CA GLY A 272 -8.16 -13.93 -17.69
C GLY A 272 -8.93 -14.94 -18.53
N PHE A 273 -10.13 -14.54 -18.95
CA PHE A 273 -11.01 -15.31 -19.81
C PHE A 273 -11.10 -14.63 -21.17
N HIS A 274 -9.99 -14.68 -21.92
CA HIS A 274 -9.86 -13.95 -23.17
C HIS A 274 -10.83 -14.42 -24.25
N LEU A 275 -11.49 -15.58 -24.14
CA LEU A 275 -12.49 -16.07 -25.11
C LEU A 275 -13.93 -15.93 -24.62
N MET A 276 -14.15 -15.23 -23.50
CA MET A 276 -15.48 -15.04 -22.94
C MET A 276 -16.40 -14.31 -23.92
N PRO A 277 -17.53 -14.92 -24.35
CA PRO A 277 -18.52 -14.23 -25.15
C PRO A 277 -19.15 -13.08 -24.37
N GLY A 278 -19.52 -12.00 -25.08
CA GLY A 278 -20.21 -10.86 -24.48
C GLY A 278 -21.71 -11.13 -24.26
N ASN A 279 -22.38 -10.22 -23.56
CA ASN A 279 -23.82 -10.33 -23.29
C ASN A 279 -24.67 -10.39 -24.56
N ASP A 280 -24.22 -9.75 -25.65
CA ASP A 280 -24.92 -9.77 -26.94
C ASP A 280 -25.02 -11.19 -27.51
N TRP A 281 -23.99 -12.02 -27.30
CA TRP A 281 -24.01 -13.44 -27.70
C TRP A 281 -24.99 -14.26 -26.86
N VAL A 282 -25.24 -13.87 -25.60
CA VAL A 282 -26.21 -14.55 -24.73
C VAL A 282 -27.65 -14.26 -25.19
N GLN A 283 -27.87 -13.10 -25.81
CA GLN A 283 -29.19 -12.67 -26.31
C GLN A 283 -29.41 -13.00 -27.78
N SER A 284 -28.39 -13.46 -28.49
CA SER A 284 -28.50 -13.80 -29.91
C SER A 284 -29.30 -15.08 -30.10
N TYR A 285 -29.93 -15.19 -31.28
CA TYR A 285 -30.56 -16.41 -31.75
C TYR A 285 -29.88 -16.81 -33.06
N PRO A 286 -29.69 -18.11 -33.31
CA PRO A 286 -29.05 -18.56 -34.54
C PRO A 286 -29.92 -18.23 -35.73
N SER A 287 -29.38 -17.46 -36.68
CA SER A 287 -30.05 -17.16 -37.96
C SER A 287 -29.42 -17.97 -39.11
N GLN A 288 -30.23 -18.35 -40.08
CA GLN A 288 -29.72 -19.04 -41.28
C GLN A 288 -28.92 -18.06 -42.13
N GLY A 289 -27.69 -18.43 -42.46
CA GLY A 289 -26.78 -17.62 -43.29
C GLY A 289 -25.68 -16.88 -42.52
N GLU A 290 -25.68 -16.91 -41.19
CA GLU A 290 -24.68 -16.22 -40.33
C GLU A 290 -23.35 -16.97 -40.12
N GLY A 291 -23.01 -17.93 -40.98
CA GLY A 291 -21.70 -18.62 -40.86
C GLY A 291 -21.62 -19.55 -39.65
N ASN A 292 -22.65 -20.38 -39.44
CA ASN A 292 -22.72 -21.40 -38.38
C ASN A 292 -21.80 -22.61 -38.66
N ASP A 293 -20.50 -22.39 -38.85
CA ASP A 293 -19.51 -23.40 -39.29
C ASP A 293 -18.59 -23.91 -38.17
N GLY A 294 -18.70 -23.35 -36.97
CA GLY A 294 -17.91 -23.72 -35.80
C GLY A 294 -16.51 -23.11 -35.74
N SER A 295 -16.22 -22.09 -36.57
CA SER A 295 -14.95 -21.35 -36.50
C SER A 295 -14.83 -20.48 -35.24
N SER A 296 -13.64 -19.92 -35.03
CA SER A 296 -13.44 -18.81 -34.09
C SER A 296 -14.44 -17.69 -34.38
N MET A 297 -15.06 -17.12 -33.34
CA MET A 297 -15.89 -15.90 -33.42
C MET A 297 -15.04 -14.61 -33.46
N ARG A 298 -13.73 -14.74 -33.62
CA ARG A 298 -12.74 -13.67 -33.77
C ARG A 298 -12.00 -13.80 -35.07
#